data_AF-A0A1I4SLE5-F1
#
_entry.id   AF-A0A1I4SLE5-F1
#
_cell.length_a   1.000
_cell.length_b   1.000
_cell.length_c   1.000
_cell.angle_alpha   90.00
_cell.angle_beta   90.00
_cell.angle_gamma   90.00
#
_symmetry.space_group_name_H-M   'P 1'
#
loop_
_entity.id
_entity.type
_entity.pdbx_description
1 polymer ?
#
loop_
_entity_poly.entity_id
_entity_poly.type
_entity_poly.pdbx_seq_one_letter_code
_entity_poly.pdbx_strand_id
1 'polypeptide(L)'
;MSKKKAPDQTAQSLNTRPQHTIPPRMKRLLLALLSRHEGITREEADRIAPASNGPHYVSQLRNRLDLEIPCERVNCTTRDGEASWYGLYYLTKQDRAKAREFLQ
;
A
#
# COMPACT_ATOMS: atom_id res chain seq x y z
N MET A 1 43.71 -18.64 19.38
CA MET A 1 42.57 -18.07 18.61
C MET A 1 41.53 -17.54 19.58
N SER A 2 41.54 -16.23 19.87
CA SER A 2 40.63 -15.59 20.82
C SER A 2 39.25 -15.40 20.19
N LYS A 3 38.21 -16.00 20.78
CA LYS A 3 36.81 -15.77 20.40
C LYS A 3 36.39 -14.37 20.88
N LYS A 4 36.14 -13.44 19.95
CA LYS A 4 35.52 -12.15 20.26
C LYS A 4 34.04 -12.39 20.61
N LYS A 5 33.65 -12.01 21.82
CA LYS A 5 32.26 -12.03 22.31
C LYS A 5 31.55 -10.79 21.73
N ALA A 6 30.39 -10.97 21.11
CA ALA A 6 29.58 -9.87 20.60
C ALA A 6 29.06 -9.01 21.79
N PRO A 7 29.01 -7.67 21.66
CA PRO A 7 28.50 -6.83 22.73
C PRO A 7 26.99 -7.00 22.90
N ASP A 8 26.60 -7.04 24.17
CA ASP A 8 25.26 -7.06 24.71
C ASP A 8 24.46 -5.84 24.24
N GLN A 9 23.37 -6.07 23.50
CA GLN A 9 22.45 -5.02 23.07
C GLN A 9 21.27 -4.91 24.06
N THR A 10 21.59 -4.59 25.30
CA THR A 10 20.61 -4.04 26.24
C THR A 10 20.70 -2.52 26.16
N ALA A 11 19.92 -1.91 25.25
CA ALA A 11 19.69 -0.47 25.25
C ALA A 11 18.20 -0.21 25.04
N GLN A 12 17.57 0.26 26.12
CA GLN A 12 16.19 0.70 26.21
C GLN A 12 15.91 1.82 25.20
N SER A 13 14.74 1.79 24.56
CA SER A 13 14.20 2.96 23.85
C SER A 13 12.71 3.11 24.14
N LEU A 14 12.45 3.91 25.19
CA LEU A 14 11.41 4.93 25.33
C LEU A 14 10.03 4.67 24.69
N ASN A 15 9.02 4.61 25.57
CA ASN A 15 7.60 4.76 25.31
C ASN A 15 7.29 5.74 24.17
N THR A 16 6.94 5.21 22.99
CA THR A 16 6.26 5.96 21.94
C THR A 16 5.09 5.09 21.50
N ARG A 17 3.87 5.61 21.60
CA ARG A 17 2.66 4.91 21.16
C ARG A 17 2.91 4.34 19.76
N PRO A 18 2.60 3.08 19.46
CA PRO A 18 2.67 2.60 18.09
C PRO A 18 1.57 3.30 17.31
N GLN A 19 1.85 4.49 16.77
CA GLN A 19 1.14 4.99 15.61
C GLN A 19 1.27 3.87 14.58
N HIS A 20 0.16 3.28 14.16
CA HIS A 20 0.12 2.12 13.27
C HIS A 20 0.96 2.40 12.01
N THR A 21 2.27 2.15 12.06
CA THR A 21 3.17 2.61 11.01
C THR A 21 3.10 1.60 9.88
N ILE A 22 2.61 2.05 8.74
CA ILE A 22 2.54 1.22 7.55
C ILE A 22 3.89 1.24 6.80
N PRO A 23 4.30 0.14 6.14
CA PRO A 23 5.56 0.11 5.41
C PRO A 23 5.63 1.20 4.32
N PRO A 24 6.83 1.69 3.94
CA PRO A 24 6.98 2.76 2.95
C PRO A 24 6.29 2.49 1.60
N ARG A 25 6.29 1.24 1.15
CA ARG A 25 5.59 0.80 -0.07
C ARG A 25 4.09 1.04 0.01
N MET A 26 3.51 0.72 1.16
CA MET A 26 2.09 0.88 1.42
C MET A 26 1.71 2.36 1.58
N LYS A 27 2.58 3.14 2.24
CA LYS A 27 2.42 4.61 2.35
C LYS A 27 2.42 5.28 0.99
N ARG A 28 3.31 4.89 0.07
CA ARG A 28 3.33 5.39 -1.31
C ARG A 28 2.03 5.10 -2.05
N LEU A 29 1.54 3.85 -1.95
CA LEU A 29 0.28 3.47 -2.58
C LEU A 29 -0.91 4.26 -2.02
N LEU A 30 -0.99 4.43 -0.70
CA LEU A 30 -2.05 5.20 -0.05
C LEU A 30 -2.04 6.68 -0.47
N LEU A 31 -0.85 7.29 -0.54
CA LEU A 31 -0.69 8.67 -1.03
C LEU A 31 -1.14 8.80 -2.49
N ALA A 32 -0.75 7.85 -3.35
CA ALA A 32 -1.15 7.86 -4.75
C ALA A 32 -2.67 7.73 -4.92
N LEU A 33 -3.29 6.77 -4.23
CA LEU A 33 -4.74 6.57 -4.19
C LEU A 33 -5.51 7.80 -3.68
N LEU A 34 -4.92 8.55 -2.76
CA LEU A 34 -5.51 9.79 -2.25
C LEU A 34 -5.39 10.95 -3.24
N SER A 35 -4.29 11.01 -3.99
CA SER A 35 -4.03 12.08 -4.97
C SER A 35 -4.75 11.90 -6.31
N ARG A 36 -5.05 10.66 -6.71
CA ARG A 36 -5.61 10.30 -8.02
C ARG A 36 -7.07 9.88 -7.89
N HIS A 37 -7.96 10.81 -8.20
CA HIS A 37 -9.41 10.63 -8.07
C HIS A 37 -9.98 9.62 -9.06
N GLU A 38 -9.35 9.48 -10.21
CA GLU A 38 -9.66 8.52 -11.28
C GLU A 38 -9.28 7.07 -10.94
N GLY A 39 -8.51 6.86 -9.86
CA GLY A 39 -8.03 5.55 -9.45
C GLY A 39 -6.62 5.21 -9.95
N ILE A 40 -6.16 4.04 -9.54
CA ILE A 40 -4.83 3.46 -9.79
C ILE A 40 -5.04 2.07 -10.38
N THR A 41 -4.47 1.78 -11.55
CA THR A 41 -4.55 0.42 -12.10
C THR A 41 -3.69 -0.55 -11.29
N ARG A 42 -3.94 -1.85 -11.42
CA ARG A 42 -3.11 -2.89 -10.78
C ARG A 42 -1.63 -2.76 -11.14
N GLU A 43 -1.33 -2.49 -12.40
CA GLU A 43 0.02 -2.34 -12.93
C GLU A 43 0.69 -1.07 -12.38
N GLU A 44 -0.06 0.00 -12.21
CA GLU A 44 0.43 1.21 -11.55
C GLU A 44 0.70 0.97 -10.07
N ALA A 45 -0.15 0.20 -9.38
CA ALA A 45 0.06 -0.16 -7.99
C ALA A 45 1.37 -0.91 -7.78
N ASP A 46 1.73 -1.85 -8.67
CA ASP A 46 3.03 -2.54 -8.69
C ASP A 46 4.21 -1.56 -8.78
N ARG A 47 4.10 -0.54 -9.65
CA ARG A 47 5.14 0.48 -9.86
C ARG A 47 5.26 1.45 -8.68
N ILE A 48 4.14 1.90 -8.12
CA ILE A 48 4.08 2.86 -7.00
C ILE A 48 4.57 2.24 -5.69
N ALA A 49 4.24 0.96 -5.48
CA ALA A 49 4.67 0.17 -4.35
C ALA A 49 5.68 -0.91 -4.79
N PRO A 50 6.89 -0.55 -5.30
CA PRO A 50 7.83 -1.43 -6.00
C PRO A 50 7.75 -2.90 -5.59
N ALA A 51 6.90 -3.64 -6.29
CA ALA A 51 6.57 -5.03 -6.02
C ALA A 51 5.97 -5.67 -7.28
N SER A 52 5.97 -7.01 -7.29
CA SER A 52 5.32 -7.81 -8.33
C SER A 52 3.94 -8.33 -7.89
N ASN A 53 3.40 -7.76 -6.81
CA ASN A 53 2.15 -8.18 -6.19
C ASN A 53 1.46 -7.01 -5.47
N GLY A 54 1.20 -5.92 -6.17
CA GLY A 54 0.48 -4.74 -5.74
C GLY A 54 -0.86 -5.04 -5.04
N PRO A 55 -1.65 -6.04 -5.47
CA PRO A 55 -2.85 -6.47 -4.74
C PRO A 55 -2.61 -6.84 -3.28
N HIS A 56 -1.41 -7.34 -2.93
CA HIS A 56 -1.05 -7.56 -1.53
C HIS A 56 -1.10 -6.27 -0.72
N TYR A 57 -0.52 -5.17 -1.22
CA TYR A 57 -0.51 -3.90 -0.50
C TYR A 57 -1.90 -3.26 -0.44
N VAL A 58 -2.74 -3.45 -1.46
CA VAL A 58 -4.16 -3.06 -1.40
C VAL A 58 -4.87 -3.85 -0.30
N SER A 59 -4.71 -5.17 -0.24
CA SER A 59 -5.30 -5.99 0.82
C SER A 59 -4.79 -5.59 2.21
N GLN A 60 -3.51 -5.28 2.36
CA GLN A 60 -2.96 -4.81 3.63
C GLN A 60 -3.51 -3.44 4.03
N LEU A 61 -3.77 -2.54 3.08
CA LEU A 61 -4.45 -1.27 3.36
C LEU A 61 -5.88 -1.51 3.84
N ARG A 62 -6.64 -2.38 3.15
CA ARG A 62 -7.99 -2.76 3.57
C ARG A 62 -8.01 -3.32 4.99
N ASN A 63 -7.14 -4.29 5.27
CA ASN A 63 -7.13 -4.99 6.54
C ASN A 63 -6.59 -4.15 7.70
N ARG A 64 -5.55 -3.33 7.48
CA ARG A 64 -4.88 -2.59 8.55
C ARG A 64 -5.50 -1.24 8.85
N LEU A 65 -6.11 -0.60 7.86
CA LEU A 65 -6.68 0.73 7.98
C LEU A 65 -8.22 0.72 7.85
N ASP A 66 -8.83 -0.46 7.77
CA ASP A 66 -10.27 -0.62 7.59
C ASP A 66 -10.80 0.19 6.40
N LEU A 67 -10.07 0.12 5.29
CA LEU A 67 -10.45 0.78 4.03
C LEU A 67 -11.19 -0.21 3.13
N GLU A 68 -12.14 0.28 2.37
CA GLU A 68 -12.84 -0.55 1.38
C GLU A 68 -11.98 -0.74 0.12
N ILE A 69 -11.46 0.36 -0.43
CA ILE A 69 -10.69 0.44 -1.68
C ILE A 69 -11.33 -0.44 -2.77
N PRO A 70 -12.47 -0.07 -3.36
CA PRO A 70 -13.10 -0.87 -4.40
C PRO A 70 -12.16 -1.19 -5.56
N CYS A 71 -12.44 -2.30 -6.26
CA CYS A 71 -11.70 -2.74 -7.43
C CYS A 71 -12.66 -2.92 -8.59
N GLU A 72 -12.68 -1.96 -9.51
CA GLU A 72 -13.44 -2.07 -10.75
C GLU A 72 -12.68 -2.90 -11.78
N ARG A 73 -13.39 -3.70 -12.57
CA ARG A 73 -12.83 -4.41 -13.73
C ARG A 73 -13.07 -3.58 -14.98
N VAL A 74 -12.02 -2.98 -15.51
CA VAL A 74 -12.10 -2.12 -16.70
C VAL A 74 -11.73 -2.94 -17.94
N ASN A 75 -12.60 -2.92 -18.96
CA ASN A 75 -12.33 -3.55 -20.25
C ASN A 75 -11.10 -2.93 -20.91
N CYS A 76 -10.24 -3.75 -21.50
CA CYS A 76 -9.15 -3.29 -22.35
C CYS A 76 -8.94 -4.24 -23.52
N THR A 77 -8.20 -3.77 -24.52
CA THR A 77 -7.74 -4.59 -25.65
C THR A 77 -6.25 -4.86 -25.45
N THR A 78 -5.86 -6.12 -25.52
CA THR A 78 -4.45 -6.51 -25.40
C THR A 78 -3.67 -6.08 -26.64
N ARG A 79 -2.34 -6.17 -26.56
CA ARG A 79 -1.47 -5.92 -27.71
C ARG A 79 -1.74 -6.88 -28.88
N ASP A 80 -2.31 -8.05 -28.59
CA ASP A 80 -2.62 -9.09 -29.58
C ASP A 80 -4.03 -8.92 -30.17
N GLY A 81 -4.75 -7.85 -29.82
CA GLY A 81 -6.11 -7.56 -30.32
C GLY A 81 -7.23 -8.24 -29.55
N GLU A 82 -6.92 -8.95 -28.46
CA GLU A 82 -7.90 -9.70 -27.68
C GLU A 82 -8.58 -8.83 -26.60
N ALA A 83 -9.83 -9.12 -26.29
CA ALA A 83 -10.54 -8.48 -25.19
C ALA A 83 -10.02 -8.99 -23.83
N SER A 84 -9.78 -8.09 -22.90
CA SER A 84 -9.30 -8.40 -21.55
C SER A 84 -9.80 -7.39 -20.53
N TRP A 85 -9.35 -7.52 -19.28
CA TRP A 85 -9.71 -6.62 -18.18
C TRP A 85 -8.51 -6.36 -17.26
N TYR A 86 -8.37 -5.11 -16.81
CA TYR A 86 -7.48 -4.77 -15.70
C TYR A 86 -8.27 -4.30 -14.48
N GLY A 87 -7.63 -4.36 -13.32
CA GLY A 87 -8.22 -3.88 -12.06
C GLY A 87 -7.91 -2.41 -11.83
N LEU A 88 -8.92 -1.62 -11.47
CA LEU A 88 -8.81 -0.21 -11.10
C LEU A 88 -9.19 -0.03 -9.63
N TYR A 89 -8.23 0.43 -8.83
CA TYR A 89 -8.42 0.70 -7.40
C TYR A 89 -8.70 2.19 -7.18
N TYR A 90 -9.70 2.51 -6.36
CA TYR A 90 -9.98 3.89 -5.96
C TYR A 90 -10.41 3.96 -4.50
N LEU A 91 -10.34 5.15 -3.91
CA LEU A 91 -10.87 5.38 -2.56
C LEU A 91 -12.32 5.83 -2.63
N THR A 92 -13.16 5.35 -1.70
CA THR A 92 -14.47 5.96 -1.46
C THR A 92 -14.33 7.34 -0.79
N LYS A 93 -15.43 8.08 -0.63
CA LYS A 93 -15.42 9.32 0.15
C LYS A 93 -14.99 9.07 1.61
N GLN A 94 -15.45 7.96 2.19
CA GLN A 94 -15.11 7.56 3.55
C GLN A 94 -13.64 7.14 3.66
N ASP A 95 -13.16 6.33 2.70
CA ASP A 95 -11.75 5.91 2.67
C ASP A 95 -10.81 7.11 2.56
N ARG A 96 -11.15 8.12 1.75
CA ARG A 96 -10.35 9.36 1.64
C ARG A 96 -10.24 10.11 2.97
N ALA A 97 -11.31 10.12 3.76
CA ALA A 97 -11.28 10.74 5.09
C ALA A 97 -10.35 9.96 6.04
N LYS A 98 -10.53 8.64 6.14
CA LYS A 98 -9.68 7.75 6.95
C LYS A 98 -8.20 7.83 6.53
N ALA A 99 -7.94 7.83 5.23
CA ALA A 99 -6.59 7.93 4.67
C ALA A 99 -5.91 9.27 5.01
N ARG A 100 -6.64 10.38 4.98
CA ARG A 100 -6.11 11.70 5.36
C ARG A 100 -5.79 11.77 6.84
N GLU A 101 -6.70 11.29 7.69
CA GLU A 101 -6.49 11.23 9.13
C GLU A 101 -5.25 10.39 9.47
N PHE A 102 -5.07 9.26 8.79
CA PHE A 102 -3.92 8.38 8.99
C PHE A 102 -2.57 8.99 8.53
N LEU A 103 -2.60 9.89 7.53
CA LEU A 103 -1.39 10.49 6.93
C LEU A 103 -0.98 11.82 7.55
N GLN A 104 -1.77 12.39 8.47
CA GLN A 104 -1.46 13.58 9.26
C GLN A 104 -0.43 13.27 10.35
#